data_AF-A0A7J9X0J5-F1
#
_entry.id   AF-A0A7J9X0J5-F1
#
_cell.length_a   1.000
_cell.length_b   1.000
_cell.length_c   1.000
_cell.angle_alpha   90.00
_cell.angle_beta   90.00
_cell.angle_gamma   90.00
#
_symmetry.space_group_name_H-M   'P 1'
#
loop_
_entity.id
_entity.type
_entity.pdbx_description
1 polymer ?
#
loop_
_entity_poly.entity_id
_entity_poly.type
_entity_poly.pdbx_seq_one_letter_code
_entity_poly.pdbx_strand_id
1 'polypeptide(L)'
;GRRGPLPVNATLVDKMDRKVSKKAGRAVYRKRQHIIEAVFDQTKDARGARRFMRRGKAAAQSEWKLLIGTHNLLKLYRQTLTGPTSTPWTSRNGSPATC
;
A
#
# COMPACT_ATOMS: atom_id res chain seq x y z
N GLY A 1 -1.15 20.36 2.36
CA GLY A 1 0.19 20.95 2.35
C GLY A 1 0.23 22.25 3.12
N ARG A 2 0.08 22.19 4.45
CA ARG A 2 0.32 23.35 5.32
C ARG A 2 1.69 23.95 4.96
N ARG A 3 1.76 25.25 4.71
CA ARG A 3 3.02 25.97 4.42
C ARG A 3 3.67 26.38 5.75
N GLY A 4 5.01 26.39 5.83
CA GLY A 4 5.78 26.71 7.05
C GLY A 4 6.68 25.56 7.55
N PRO A 5 7.45 25.73 8.64
CA PRO A 5 8.20 24.65 9.28
C PRO A 5 7.27 23.54 9.82
N LEU A 6 7.74 22.29 9.84
CA LEU A 6 7.03 21.22 10.56
C LEU A 6 7.20 21.46 12.07
N PRO A 7 6.13 21.38 12.89
CA PRO A 7 6.27 21.47 14.33
C PRO A 7 7.18 20.34 14.86
N VAL A 8 7.91 20.58 15.94
CA VAL A 8 8.81 19.59 16.57
C VAL A 8 8.08 18.27 16.88
N ASN A 9 6.79 18.37 17.23
CA ASN A 9 5.92 17.25 17.62
C ASN A 9 5.11 16.71 16.41
N ALA A 10 5.56 16.95 15.18
CA ALA A 10 4.81 16.59 13.98
C ALA A 10 4.53 15.08 13.90
N THR A 11 3.27 14.74 13.67
CA THR A 11 2.83 13.35 13.48
C THR A 11 3.34 12.80 12.15
N LEU A 12 3.29 11.47 11.99
CA LEU A 12 3.59 10.83 10.70
C LEU A 12 2.68 11.34 9.57
N VAL A 13 1.44 11.69 9.91
CA VAL A 13 0.47 12.27 8.96
C VAL A 13 0.92 13.66 8.51
N ASP A 14 1.38 14.51 9.43
CA ASP A 14 1.88 15.85 9.10
C ASP A 14 3.13 15.78 8.20
N LYS A 15 4.04 14.84 8.50
CA LYS A 15 5.22 14.57 7.69
C LYS A 15 4.83 14.10 6.28
N MET A 16 3.81 13.24 6.17
CA MET A 16 3.33 12.74 4.89
C MET A 16 2.60 13.83 4.08
N ASP A 17 1.79 14.69 4.71
CA ASP A 17 1.16 15.84 4.03
C ASP A 17 2.22 16.77 3.45
N ARG A 18 3.32 17.03 4.18
CA ARG A 18 4.45 17.80 3.66
C ARG A 18 5.16 17.09 2.50
N LYS A 19 5.34 15.77 2.58
CA LYS A 19 5.97 14.99 1.50
C LYS A 19 5.13 15.06 0.24
N VAL A 20 3.82 14.84 0.35
CA VAL A 20 2.87 14.86 -0.78
C VAL A 20 2.62 16.28 -1.29
N SER A 21 2.84 17.35 -0.50
CA SER A 21 2.63 18.72 -1.00
C SER A 21 3.65 19.18 -2.04
N LYS A 22 4.80 18.49 -2.19
CA LYS A 22 5.81 18.79 -3.22
C LYS A 22 5.46 18.12 -4.55
N LYS A 23 5.78 18.73 -5.70
CA LYS A 23 5.50 18.17 -7.04
C LYS A 23 6.09 16.77 -7.22
N ALA A 24 7.36 16.58 -6.83
CA ALA A 24 8.02 15.27 -6.85
C ALA A 24 7.31 14.25 -5.93
N GLY A 25 6.92 14.66 -4.72
CA GLY A 25 6.22 13.79 -3.78
C GLY A 25 4.81 13.39 -4.25
N ARG A 26 4.07 14.30 -4.90
CA ARG A 26 2.80 13.98 -5.58
C ARG A 26 3.00 12.94 -6.67
N ALA A 27 4.02 13.10 -7.50
CA ALA A 27 4.27 12.17 -8.61
C ALA A 27 4.56 10.75 -8.10
N VAL A 28 5.35 10.62 -7.04
CA VAL A 28 5.59 9.32 -6.38
C VAL A 28 4.32 8.79 -5.72
N TYR A 29 3.60 9.63 -4.99
CA TYR A 29 2.39 9.22 -4.27
C TYR A 29 1.26 8.79 -5.23
N ARG A 30 1.17 9.40 -6.41
CA ARG A 30 0.22 9.02 -7.47
C ARG A 30 0.37 7.56 -7.90
N LYS A 31 1.60 7.04 -7.94
CA LYS A 31 1.85 5.62 -8.28
C LYS A 31 1.17 4.64 -7.34
N ARG A 32 0.83 5.06 -6.11
CA ARG A 32 0.09 4.24 -5.14
C ARG A 32 -1.33 3.94 -5.61
N GLN A 33 -1.93 4.78 -6.46
CA GLN A 33 -3.29 4.56 -6.98
C GLN A 33 -3.39 3.19 -7.68
N HIS A 34 -2.46 2.90 -8.60
CA HIS A 34 -2.43 1.62 -9.31
C HIS A 34 -2.28 0.40 -8.39
N ILE A 35 -1.56 0.55 -7.27
CA ILE A 35 -1.37 -0.53 -6.30
C ILE A 35 -2.66 -0.79 -5.52
N ILE A 36 -3.35 0.27 -5.10
CA ILE A 36 -4.55 0.13 -4.26
C ILE A 36 -5.79 -0.23 -5.08
N GLU A 37 -5.87 0.19 -6.35
CA GLU A 37 -6.95 -0.16 -7.28
C GLU A 37 -7.11 -1.67 -7.39
N ALA A 38 -6.02 -2.40 -7.61
CA ALA A 38 -6.04 -3.86 -7.69
C ALA A 38 -6.55 -4.52 -6.38
N VAL A 39 -6.26 -3.93 -5.22
CA VAL A 39 -6.75 -4.45 -3.93
C VAL A 39 -8.24 -4.20 -3.77
N PHE A 40 -8.72 -3.01 -4.14
CA PHE A 40 -10.14 -2.68 -4.10
C PHE A 40 -10.95 -3.54 -5.06
N ASP A 41 -10.43 -3.77 -6.26
CA ASP A 41 -11.05 -4.59 -7.28
C ASP A 41 -11.15 -6.06 -6.82
N GLN A 42 -10.04 -6.64 -6.34
CA GLN A 42 -10.03 -7.99 -5.76
C GLN A 42 -10.99 -8.14 -4.57
N THR A 43 -11.09 -7.11 -3.73
CA THR A 43 -12.00 -7.11 -2.59
C THR A 43 -13.47 -7.10 -3.02
N LYS A 44 -13.81 -6.30 -4.03
CA LYS A 44 -15.20 -6.12 -4.48
C LYS A 44 -15.65 -7.26 -5.38
N ASP A 45 -14.85 -7.59 -6.38
CA ASP A 45 -15.28 -8.45 -7.49
C ASP A 45 -14.81 -9.89 -7.30
N ALA A 46 -13.54 -10.12 -6.90
CA ALA A 46 -13.04 -11.49 -6.68
C ALA A 46 -13.49 -12.10 -5.34
N ARG A 47 -13.73 -11.27 -4.32
CA ARG A 47 -14.15 -11.70 -2.96
C ARG A 47 -15.62 -11.42 -2.67
N GLY A 48 -16.34 -10.77 -3.60
CA GLY A 48 -17.77 -10.51 -3.51
C GLY A 48 -18.19 -9.52 -2.43
N ALA A 49 -17.26 -8.83 -1.76
CA ALA A 49 -17.57 -7.93 -0.65
C ALA A 49 -17.95 -6.53 -1.12
N ARG A 50 -19.03 -6.45 -1.90
CA ARG A 50 -19.57 -5.18 -2.43
C ARG A 50 -20.37 -4.38 -1.41
N ARG A 51 -20.84 -5.04 -0.34
CA ARG A 51 -21.63 -4.44 0.73
C ARG A 51 -21.15 -4.95 2.09
N PHE A 52 -21.18 -4.09 3.10
CA PHE A 52 -20.98 -4.48 4.49
C PHE A 52 -22.26 -5.10 5.04
N MET A 53 -22.14 -6.23 5.73
CA MET A 53 -23.27 -6.88 6.38
C MET A 53 -23.65 -6.19 7.69
N ARG A 54 -22.68 -5.59 8.39
CA ARG A 54 -22.92 -4.93 9.68
C ARG A 54 -23.18 -3.44 9.51
N ARG A 55 -24.13 -2.91 10.27
CA ARG A 55 -24.46 -1.48 10.30
C ARG A 55 -23.65 -0.76 11.39
N GLY A 56 -23.30 0.50 11.13
CA GLY A 56 -22.51 1.34 12.03
C GLY A 56 -21.02 1.31 11.73
N LYS A 57 -20.36 2.46 11.89
CA LYS A 57 -18.95 2.68 11.50
C LYS A 57 -17.98 1.71 12.19
N ALA A 58 -18.14 1.50 13.49
CA ALA A 58 -17.27 0.60 14.25
C ALA A 58 -17.38 -0.86 13.77
N ALA A 59 -18.60 -1.31 13.48
CA ALA A 59 -18.86 -2.65 13.00
C ALA A 59 -18.31 -2.86 11.57
N ALA A 60 -18.60 -1.94 10.65
CA ALA A 60 -18.06 -1.97 9.29
C ALA A 60 -16.52 -1.89 9.27
N GLN A 61 -15.90 -1.13 10.18
CA GLN A 61 -14.44 -1.10 10.32
C GLN A 61 -13.86 -2.45 10.72
N SER A 62 -14.49 -3.16 11.66
CA SER A 62 -14.02 -4.51 12.04
C SER A 62 -14.17 -5.51 10.90
N GLU A 63 -15.28 -5.45 10.15
CA GLU A 63 -15.54 -6.27 8.98
C GLU A 63 -14.49 -6.03 7.87
N TRP A 64 -14.22 -4.75 7.59
CA TRP A 64 -13.17 -4.35 6.64
C TRP A 64 -11.78 -4.86 7.05
N LYS A 65 -11.42 -4.74 8.33
CA LYS A 65 -10.13 -5.24 8.85
C LYS A 65 -9.98 -6.74 8.67
N LEU A 66 -11.02 -7.52 8.97
CA LEU A 66 -11.01 -8.97 8.78
C LEU A 66 -10.85 -9.34 7.31
N LEU A 67 -11.57 -8.66 6.42
CA LEU A 67 -11.50 -8.90 4.98
C LEU A 67 -10.09 -8.63 4.42
N ILE A 68 -9.51 -7.48 4.74
CA ILE A 68 -8.17 -7.14 4.26
C ILE A 68 -7.10 -8.01 4.93
N GLY A 69 -7.29 -8.39 6.21
CA GLY A 69 -6.41 -9.31 6.91
C GLY A 69 -6.33 -10.67 6.22
N THR A 70 -7.49 -11.27 5.92
CA THR A 70 -7.57 -12.55 5.19
C THR A 70 -7.02 -12.45 3.77
N HIS A 71 -7.15 -11.28 3.10
CA HIS A 71 -6.50 -11.04 1.81
C HIS A 71 -4.99 -11.15 1.88
N ASN A 72 -4.40 -10.47 2.87
CA ASN A 72 -2.96 -10.46 3.08
C ASN A 72 -2.46 -11.84 3.49
N LEU A 73 -3.19 -12.55 4.36
CA LEU A 73 -2.86 -13.90 4.79
C LEU A 73 -2.83 -14.87 3.60
N LEU A 74 -3.82 -14.80 2.70
CA LEU A 74 -3.83 -15.64 1.50
C LEU A 74 -2.65 -15.36 0.58
N LYS A 75 -2.20 -14.10 0.47
CA LYS A 75 -1.00 -13.75 -0.29
C LYS A 75 0.27 -14.32 0.34
N LEU A 76 0.41 -14.20 1.66
CA LEU A 76 1.53 -14.78 2.39
C LEU A 76 1.54 -16.30 2.23
N TYR A 77 0.40 -16.96 2.42
CA TYR A 77 0.27 -18.40 2.24
C TYR A 77 0.71 -18.85 0.84
N ARG A 78 0.23 -18.18 -0.22
CA ARG A 78 0.65 -18.47 -1.59
C ARG A 78 2.15 -18.29 -1.79
N GLN A 79 2.73 -17.21 -1.25
CA GLN A 79 4.18 -16.98 -1.32
C GLN A 79 4.98 -18.06 -0.57
N THR A 80 4.51 -18.51 0.60
CA THR A 80 5.18 -19.58 1.35
C THR A 80 5.11 -20.93 0.64
N LEU A 81 4.04 -21.21 -0.11
CA LEU A 81 3.90 -22.45 -0.87
C LEU A 81 4.72 -22.47 -2.17
N THR A 82 4.94 -21.33 -2.80
CA THR A 82 5.70 -21.24 -4.07
C THR A 82 7.22 -21.39 -3.85
N GLY A 83 7.69 -21.41 -2.60
CA GLY A 83 9.11 -21.32 -2.28
C GLY A 83 9.69 -19.95 -2.71
N PRO A 84 10.76 -19.45 -2.09
CA PRO A 84 11.45 -18.32 -2.63
C PRO A 84 12.09 -18.76 -3.95
N THR A 85 11.46 -18.49 -5.10
CA THR A 85 12.22 -18.33 -6.34
C THR A 85 13.05 -17.07 -6.15
N SER A 86 14.19 -17.22 -5.49
CA SER A 86 15.18 -16.17 -5.34
C SER A 86 15.82 -15.94 -6.71
N THR A 87 15.18 -15.15 -7.57
CA THR A 87 15.99 -14.31 -8.45
C THR A 87 16.63 -13.28 -7.53
N PRO A 88 17.97 -13.30 -7.33
CA PRO A 88 18.59 -12.26 -6.55
C PRO A 88 18.23 -10.92 -7.20
N TRP A 89 17.62 -10.03 -6.42
CA TRP A 89 17.53 -8.63 -6.79
C TRP A 89 18.98 -8.14 -6.92
N THR A 90 19.48 -8.08 -8.15
CA THR A 90 20.77 -7.48 -8.43
C THR A 90 20.60 -5.99 -8.24
N SER A 91 21.17 -5.47 -7.16
CA SER A 91 21.33 -4.04 -6.96
C SER A 91 22.04 -3.49 -8.19
N ARG A 92 21.33 -2.69 -8.99
CA ARG A 92 21.88 -1.93 -10.10
C ARG A 92 22.79 -0.84 -9.55
N ASN A 93 23.98 -1.21 -9.11
CA ASN A 93 25.11 -0.32 -8.91
C ASN A 93 26.10 -0.61 -10.04
N GLY A 94 26.38 0.42 -10.85
CA GLY A 94 26.98 0.27 -12.18
C GLY A 94 28.32 -0.44 -12.20
N SER A 95 28.44 -1.41 -13.12
CA SER A 95 29.71 -1.75 -13.76
C SER A 95 29.67 -1.21 -15.18
N PRO A 96 30.71 -0.50 -15.66
CA PRO A 96 30.81 -0.17 -17.07
C PRO A 96 31.04 -1.46 -17.84
N ALA A 97 30.35 -1.59 -18.98
CA ALA A 97 30.68 -2.60 -19.97
C ALA A 97 32.10 -2.32 -20.48
N THR A 98 33.03 -3.22 -20.19
CA THR A 98 34.31 -3.28 -20.90
C THR A 98 34.24 -4.46 -21.84
N CYS A 99 34.30 -4.13 -23.13
CA CYS A 99 34.62 -4.90 -24.34
C CYS A 99 34.23 -6.38 -24.40
#